data_AF-A0A6M4BNY8-F1
#
_entry.id   AF-A0A6M4BNY8-F1
#
_cell.length_a   1.000
_cell.length_b   1.000
_cell.length_c   1.000
_cell.angle_alpha   90.00
_cell.angle_beta   90.00
_cell.angle_gamma   90.00
#
_symmetry.space_group_name_H-M   'P 1'
#
loop_
_entity.id
_entity.type
_entity.pdbx_description
1 polymer ?
#
loop_
_entity_poly.entity_id
_entity_poly.type
_entity_poly.pdbx_seq_one_letter_code
_entity_poly.pdbx_strand_id
1 'polypeptide(L)'
;GLGMLKHLDLSWNEIATVPEDSLLEMPSLTQIKLARNYITRVGHLKSTSLTILDMSSCEISSIGKDSLEGLQSLVDLDLSRNLLSHIPDSISSNTLKYLNLNYNRISNVYNFTFFMLPRLTGLAVIGNRFTTIWRRSYFESNPYLDRLDLSDNMWRCDCVDDNMFDFYEFITLEPNKKEESYNLICNSPINVIGQTWLEACYFTWNPTEKAGNMDNIVWFCIVMIVGLVLCFVLVNGVRRSMKRRLASIQAERERQAEQARDRLRQLRIQAEQEALCNTPDPRDLIAPPSYDE
;
A
#
# COMPACT_ATOMS: atom_id res chain seq x y z
N GLY A 1 35.65 -27.78 39.09
CA GLY A 1 34.55 -27.32 38.24
C GLY A 1 33.19 -27.64 38.82
N LEU A 2 32.20 -26.81 38.54
CA LEU A 2 30.79 -26.98 38.95
C LEU A 2 30.09 -28.01 38.05
N GLY A 3 30.39 -29.30 38.27
CA GLY A 3 30.04 -30.39 37.33
C GLY A 3 28.55 -30.63 37.07
N MET A 4 27.66 -30.12 37.94
CA MET A 4 26.20 -30.31 37.82
C MET A 4 25.46 -29.03 37.41
N LEU A 5 26.16 -27.90 37.27
CA LEU A 5 25.54 -26.62 36.92
C LEU A 5 25.05 -26.68 35.47
N LYS A 6 23.75 -26.40 35.27
CA LYS A 6 23.10 -26.41 33.94
C LYS A 6 22.80 -25.01 33.42
N HIS A 7 22.45 -24.10 34.32
CA HIS A 7 22.07 -22.74 33.99
C HIS A 7 22.93 -21.78 34.80
N LEU A 8 23.56 -20.82 34.14
CA LEU A 8 24.38 -19.79 34.75
C LEU A 8 23.93 -18.43 34.24
N ASP A 9 23.38 -17.61 35.14
CA ASP A 9 23.01 -16.24 34.83
C ASP A 9 24.02 -15.28 35.44
N LEU A 10 24.75 -14.58 34.58
CA LEU A 10 25.73 -13.55 34.90
C LEU A 10 25.32 -12.20 34.29
N SER A 11 24.04 -12.04 33.96
CA SER A 11 23.53 -10.80 33.40
C SER A 11 23.68 -9.65 34.39
N TRP A 12 23.78 -8.41 33.88
CA TRP A 12 23.90 -7.19 34.71
C TRP A 12 25.12 -7.18 35.64
N ASN A 13 26.27 -7.62 35.14
CA ASN A 13 27.55 -7.51 35.83
C ASN A 13 28.50 -6.61 35.03
N GLU A 14 29.75 -6.52 35.49
CA GLU A 14 30.81 -5.72 34.86
C GLU A 14 31.81 -6.62 34.10
N ILE A 15 31.35 -7.72 33.52
CA ILE A 15 32.23 -8.68 32.84
C ILE A 15 32.70 -8.07 31.52
N ALA A 16 34.01 -7.84 31.42
CA ALA A 16 34.64 -7.37 30.18
C ALA A 16 35.06 -8.53 29.26
N THR A 17 35.45 -9.67 29.84
CA THR A 17 35.98 -10.82 29.10
C THR A 17 35.57 -12.12 29.75
N VAL A 18 35.21 -13.10 28.93
CA VAL A 18 35.02 -14.49 29.37
C VAL A 18 36.21 -15.31 28.88
N PRO A 19 37.01 -15.95 29.76
CA PRO A 19 38.15 -16.76 29.34
C PRO A 19 37.72 -17.93 28.43
N GLU A 20 38.52 -18.24 27.42
CA GLU A 20 38.16 -19.24 26.37
C GLU A 20 37.80 -20.61 26.95
N ASP A 21 38.58 -21.07 27.92
CA ASP A 21 38.47 -22.43 28.48
C ASP A 21 37.59 -22.49 29.75
N SER A 22 37.06 -21.36 30.26
CA SER A 22 36.34 -21.36 31.54
C SER A 22 35.07 -22.21 31.54
N LEU A 23 34.43 -22.37 30.37
CA LEU A 23 33.21 -23.17 30.25
C LEU A 23 33.50 -24.68 30.20
N LEU A 24 34.74 -25.10 29.94
CA LEU A 24 35.14 -26.51 29.96
C LEU A 24 35.09 -27.10 31.39
N GLU A 25 35.22 -26.25 32.41
CA GLU A 25 35.11 -26.67 33.81
C GLU A 25 33.66 -26.94 34.26
N MET A 26 32.68 -26.64 33.40
CA MET A 26 31.25 -26.80 33.66
C MET A 26 30.62 -27.70 32.58
N PRO A 27 30.96 -29.00 32.56
CA PRO A 27 30.60 -29.91 31.47
C PRO A 27 29.09 -30.14 31.32
N SER A 28 28.28 -29.83 32.33
CA SER A 28 26.81 -29.95 32.27
C SER A 28 26.10 -28.63 31.90
N LEU A 29 26.84 -27.54 31.66
CA LEU A 29 26.27 -26.22 31.45
C LEU A 29 25.63 -26.12 30.07
N THR A 30 24.30 -26.01 30.04
CA THR A 30 23.52 -25.92 28.80
C THR A 30 23.16 -24.47 28.47
N GLN A 31 23.04 -23.60 29.46
CA GLN A 31 22.63 -22.22 29.25
C GLN A 31 23.51 -21.25 30.03
N ILE A 32 24.00 -20.23 29.34
CA ILE A 32 24.66 -19.09 29.98
C ILE A 32 24.02 -17.79 29.50
N LYS A 33 23.77 -16.89 30.45
CA LYS A 33 23.34 -15.53 30.17
C LYS A 33 24.40 -14.55 30.62
N LEU A 34 24.86 -13.73 29.68
CA LEU A 34 25.85 -12.68 29.86
C LEU A 34 25.25 -11.32 29.51
N ALA A 35 23.93 -11.22 29.37
CA ALA A 35 23.28 -10.00 28.91
C ALA A 35 23.65 -8.79 29.77
N ARG A 36 23.82 -7.62 29.16
CA ARG A 36 24.13 -6.36 29.88
C ARG A 36 25.42 -6.44 30.72
N ASN A 37 26.49 -6.87 30.05
CA ASN A 37 27.87 -6.77 30.50
C ASN A 37 28.65 -5.83 29.56
N TYR A 38 29.98 -5.76 29.67
CA TYR A 38 30.85 -4.89 28.86
C TYR A 38 31.76 -5.69 27.93
N ILE A 39 31.19 -6.70 27.26
CA ILE A 39 31.93 -7.61 26.39
C ILE A 39 32.02 -6.99 24.99
N THR A 40 33.17 -6.43 24.62
CA THR A 40 33.31 -5.71 23.35
C THR A 40 33.42 -6.62 22.11
N ARG A 41 33.68 -7.93 22.31
CA ARG A 41 33.85 -8.90 21.21
C ARG A 41 33.39 -10.30 21.61
N VAL A 42 32.89 -11.08 20.66
CA VAL A 42 32.65 -12.53 20.88
C VAL A 42 33.99 -13.25 20.83
N GLY A 43 34.44 -13.80 21.97
CA GLY A 43 35.68 -14.57 22.08
C GLY A 43 35.56 -16.01 21.52
N HIS A 44 36.65 -16.78 21.55
CA HIS A 44 36.67 -18.19 21.13
C HIS A 44 36.28 -19.11 22.30
N LEU A 45 35.06 -18.95 22.80
CA LEU A 45 34.57 -19.77 23.91
C LEU A 45 34.50 -21.24 23.50
N LYS A 46 34.93 -22.13 24.40
CA LYS A 46 34.90 -23.57 24.18
C LYS A 46 33.93 -24.25 25.13
N SER A 47 32.96 -24.97 24.59
CA SER A 47 32.03 -25.77 25.38
C SER A 47 31.51 -26.95 24.56
N THR A 48 31.36 -28.09 25.22
CA THR A 48 30.81 -29.32 24.62
C THR A 48 29.30 -29.46 24.88
N SER A 49 28.74 -28.72 25.85
CA SER A 49 27.35 -28.88 26.31
C SER A 49 26.49 -27.64 26.21
N LEU A 50 27.09 -26.45 26.00
CA LEU A 50 26.35 -25.20 25.90
C LEU A 50 25.45 -25.21 24.66
N THR A 51 24.15 -25.00 24.87
CA THR A 51 23.13 -24.94 23.81
C THR A 51 22.55 -23.54 23.63
N ILE A 52 22.52 -22.72 24.68
CA ILE A 52 21.97 -21.36 24.66
C ILE A 52 23.00 -20.38 25.20
N LEU A 53 23.35 -19.38 24.39
CA LEU A 53 24.25 -18.29 24.74
C LEU A 53 23.57 -16.95 24.52
N ASP A 54 23.28 -16.24 25.60
CA ASP A 54 22.77 -14.87 25.54
C ASP A 54 23.91 -13.87 25.83
N MET A 55 24.29 -13.09 24.83
CA MET A 55 25.25 -11.99 24.92
C MET A 55 24.62 -10.68 24.43
N SER A 56 23.32 -10.51 24.67
CA SER A 56 22.58 -9.31 24.27
C SER A 56 22.97 -8.09 25.11
N SER A 57 22.93 -6.90 24.50
CA SER A 57 23.23 -5.63 25.20
C SER A 57 24.62 -5.58 25.87
N CYS A 58 25.65 -6.14 25.25
CA CYS A 58 27.01 -6.25 25.81
C CYS A 58 28.03 -5.25 25.23
N GLU A 59 27.61 -4.36 24.33
CA GLU A 59 28.50 -3.46 23.56
C GLU A 59 29.42 -4.18 22.57
N ILE A 60 29.03 -5.37 22.10
CA ILE A 60 29.82 -6.15 21.15
C ILE A 60 29.92 -5.40 19.82
N SER A 61 31.12 -5.02 19.42
CA SER A 61 31.39 -4.34 18.14
C SER A 61 31.93 -5.28 17.06
N SER A 62 32.42 -6.47 17.43
CA SER A 62 33.00 -7.42 16.48
C SER A 62 32.81 -8.89 16.88
N ILE A 63 32.64 -9.74 15.87
CA ILE A 63 32.65 -11.19 15.94
C ILE A 63 33.60 -11.73 14.86
N GLY A 64 34.40 -12.74 15.19
CA GLY A 64 35.29 -13.42 14.25
C GLY A 64 34.59 -14.59 13.55
N LYS A 65 35.08 -14.98 12.37
CA LYS A 65 34.52 -16.12 11.61
C LYS A 65 34.58 -17.44 12.40
N ASP A 66 35.60 -17.60 13.24
CA ASP A 66 35.86 -18.82 14.01
C ASP A 66 35.37 -18.70 15.48
N SER A 67 34.73 -17.57 15.85
CA SER A 67 34.28 -17.30 17.22
C SER A 67 33.31 -18.35 17.79
N LEU A 68 32.62 -19.09 16.92
CA LEU A 68 31.61 -20.08 17.32
C LEU A 68 32.09 -21.53 17.18
N GLU A 69 33.27 -21.79 16.63
CA GLU A 69 33.75 -23.16 16.34
C GLU A 69 33.97 -23.99 17.61
N GLY A 70 34.33 -23.34 18.72
CA GLY A 70 34.53 -23.99 20.02
C GLY A 70 33.23 -24.43 20.71
N LEU A 71 32.07 -23.98 20.24
CA LEU A 71 30.77 -24.22 20.87
C LEU A 71 30.02 -25.37 20.18
N GLN A 72 30.43 -26.60 20.50
CA GLN A 72 30.07 -27.81 19.75
C GLN A 72 28.58 -28.19 19.79
N SER A 73 27.83 -27.64 20.74
CA SER A 73 26.40 -27.94 20.94
C SER A 73 25.51 -26.70 20.85
N LEU A 74 26.05 -25.54 20.44
CA LEU A 74 25.29 -24.29 20.45
C LEU A 74 24.13 -24.33 19.46
N VAL A 75 22.93 -24.00 19.94
CA VAL A 75 21.70 -24.00 19.14
C VAL A 75 21.15 -22.59 18.99
N ASP A 76 21.21 -21.80 20.05
CA ASP A 76 20.61 -20.46 20.13
C ASP A 76 21.65 -19.44 20.59
N LEU A 77 21.82 -18.40 19.78
CA LEU A 77 22.75 -17.30 20.02
C LEU A 77 22.03 -15.95 19.93
N ASP A 78 21.98 -15.25 21.06
CA ASP A 78 21.48 -13.88 21.12
C ASP A 78 22.62 -12.87 21.15
N LEU A 79 22.75 -12.10 20.07
CA LEU A 79 23.66 -10.97 19.92
C LEU A 79 22.89 -9.66 19.70
N SER A 80 21.62 -9.61 20.09
CA SER A 80 20.80 -8.43 19.89
C SER A 80 21.24 -7.24 20.75
N ARG A 81 20.88 -6.03 20.31
CA ARG A 81 21.15 -4.76 21.01
C ARG A 81 22.66 -4.53 21.25
N ASN A 82 23.48 -4.94 20.30
CA ASN A 82 24.93 -4.73 20.31
C ASN A 82 25.34 -3.66 19.28
N LEU A 83 26.63 -3.57 18.98
CA LEU A 83 27.24 -2.54 18.13
C LEU A 83 27.82 -3.13 16.84
N LEU A 84 27.43 -4.34 16.46
CA LEU A 84 27.96 -5.02 15.27
C LEU A 84 27.65 -4.22 14.00
N SER A 85 28.68 -3.88 13.24
CA SER A 85 28.55 -3.21 11.94
C SER A 85 28.61 -4.17 10.75
N HIS A 86 29.14 -5.37 10.95
CA HIS A 86 29.22 -6.42 9.94
C HIS A 86 29.21 -7.80 10.60
N ILE A 87 28.91 -8.82 9.82
CA ILE A 87 29.15 -10.23 10.16
C ILE A 87 30.29 -10.70 9.26
N PRO A 88 31.31 -11.39 9.80
CA PRO A 88 32.38 -11.93 8.97
C PRO A 88 31.82 -12.96 7.99
N ASP A 89 32.40 -13.00 6.80
CA ASP A 89 32.10 -14.06 5.84
C ASP A 89 32.52 -15.42 6.41
N SER A 90 31.70 -16.43 6.13
CA SER A 90 31.90 -17.81 6.57
C SER A 90 31.96 -17.96 8.10
N ILE A 91 31.13 -17.22 8.84
CA ILE A 91 30.94 -17.51 10.27
C ILE A 91 30.49 -18.97 10.44
N SER A 92 31.26 -19.73 11.22
CA SER A 92 31.21 -21.19 11.20
C SER A 92 30.52 -21.76 12.43
N SER A 93 29.46 -22.54 12.22
CA SER A 93 28.85 -23.38 13.26
C SER A 93 28.05 -24.53 12.65
N ASN A 94 28.33 -25.75 13.11
CA ASN A 94 27.64 -26.96 12.65
C ASN A 94 26.33 -27.24 13.40
N THR A 95 26.01 -26.46 14.43
CA THR A 95 24.90 -26.72 15.36
C THR A 95 23.93 -25.58 15.51
N LEU A 96 24.35 -24.34 15.21
CA LEU A 96 23.54 -23.15 15.38
C LEU A 96 22.26 -23.22 14.54
N LYS A 97 21.11 -22.99 15.19
CA LYS A 97 19.78 -22.98 14.58
C LYS A 97 19.12 -21.61 14.61
N TYR A 98 19.38 -20.83 15.66
CA TYR A 98 18.78 -19.51 15.84
C TYR A 98 19.87 -18.49 16.09
N LEU A 99 19.86 -17.44 15.27
CA LEU A 99 20.78 -16.32 15.37
C LEU A 99 19.98 -15.02 15.44
N ASN A 100 20.03 -14.38 16.62
CA ASN A 100 19.38 -13.10 16.84
C ASN A 100 20.42 -11.97 16.77
N LEU A 101 20.28 -11.10 15.77
CA LEU A 101 21.13 -9.94 15.50
C LEU A 101 20.34 -8.63 15.53
N ASN A 102 19.16 -8.65 16.14
CA ASN A 102 18.28 -7.50 16.19
C ASN A 102 18.96 -6.28 16.83
N TYR A 103 18.62 -5.08 16.39
CA TYR A 103 19.08 -3.81 16.95
C TYR A 103 20.61 -3.70 17.01
N ASN A 104 21.28 -4.07 15.92
CA ASN A 104 22.70 -3.82 15.69
C ASN A 104 22.87 -2.66 14.69
N ARG A 105 24.03 -2.56 14.04
CA ARG A 105 24.36 -1.51 13.07
C ARG A 105 24.78 -2.11 11.72
N ILE A 106 24.32 -3.33 11.43
CA ILE A 106 24.73 -4.08 10.25
C ILE A 106 24.09 -3.46 9.02
N SER A 107 24.87 -3.18 7.98
CA SER A 107 24.36 -2.56 6.75
C SER A 107 24.34 -3.49 5.55
N ASN A 108 25.15 -4.55 5.55
CA ASN A 108 25.30 -5.47 4.41
C ASN A 108 25.51 -6.91 4.89
N VAL A 109 25.06 -7.85 4.06
CA VAL A 109 25.45 -9.27 4.08
C VAL A 109 25.80 -9.68 2.65
N TYR A 110 26.61 -10.72 2.53
CA TYR A 110 27.09 -11.23 1.26
C TYR A 110 26.75 -12.72 1.12
N ASN A 111 27.00 -13.29 -0.06
CA ASN A 111 26.65 -14.68 -0.35
C ASN A 111 27.37 -15.69 0.56
N PHE A 112 28.54 -15.35 1.09
CA PHE A 112 29.31 -16.21 1.98
C PHE A 112 29.07 -15.95 3.47
N THR A 113 28.28 -14.92 3.83
CA THR A 113 28.10 -14.52 5.22
C THR A 113 27.53 -15.64 6.09
N PHE A 114 26.49 -16.36 5.61
CA PHE A 114 25.86 -17.47 6.36
C PHE A 114 26.17 -18.85 5.79
N PHE A 115 27.14 -18.94 4.87
CA PHE A 115 27.46 -20.17 4.13
C PHE A 115 27.84 -21.35 5.05
N MET A 116 28.56 -21.08 6.14
CA MET A 116 29.02 -22.08 7.10
C MET A 116 28.03 -22.31 8.28
N LEU A 117 26.73 -22.04 8.07
CA LEU A 117 25.66 -22.29 9.04
C LEU A 117 24.59 -23.27 8.50
N PRO A 118 24.95 -24.54 8.23
CA PRO A 118 24.07 -25.49 7.51
C PRO A 118 22.80 -25.87 8.27
N ARG A 119 22.73 -25.62 9.59
CA ARG A 119 21.57 -25.94 10.44
C ARG A 119 20.72 -24.73 10.82
N LEU A 120 21.02 -23.55 10.25
CA LEU A 120 20.28 -22.34 10.53
C LEU A 120 18.81 -22.50 10.14
N THR A 121 17.92 -22.19 11.09
CA THR A 121 16.46 -22.24 10.92
C THR A 121 15.85 -20.85 11.05
N GLY A 122 16.29 -20.06 12.04
CA GLY A 122 15.83 -18.70 12.24
C GLY A 122 16.97 -17.69 12.25
N LEU A 123 16.77 -16.61 11.49
CA LEU A 123 17.64 -15.43 11.47
C LEU A 123 16.80 -14.19 11.73
N ALA A 124 17.14 -13.43 12.77
CA ALA A 124 16.47 -12.16 13.07
C ALA A 124 17.46 -11.00 12.93
N VAL A 125 17.12 -10.02 12.09
CA VAL A 125 17.96 -8.84 11.81
C VAL A 125 17.17 -7.53 11.90
N ILE A 126 16.14 -7.51 12.73
CA ILE A 126 15.26 -6.35 12.97
C ILE A 126 16.09 -5.14 13.41
N GLY A 127 15.75 -3.93 12.99
CA GLY A 127 16.35 -2.72 13.57
C GLY A 127 17.82 -2.54 13.21
N ASN A 128 18.23 -3.01 12.03
CA ASN A 128 19.58 -2.83 11.49
C ASN A 128 19.61 -1.68 10.47
N ARG A 129 20.64 -1.62 9.64
CA ARG A 129 20.89 -0.53 8.67
C ARG A 129 20.91 -1.04 7.23
N PHE A 130 20.19 -2.14 6.95
CA PHE A 130 20.13 -2.68 5.60
C PHE A 130 19.38 -1.73 4.67
N THR A 131 20.00 -1.40 3.54
CA THR A 131 19.38 -0.57 2.50
C THR A 131 19.17 -1.32 1.20
N THR A 132 20.02 -2.28 0.90
CA THR A 132 19.99 -3.05 -0.36
C THR A 132 19.32 -4.39 -0.15
N ILE A 133 18.42 -4.75 -1.05
CA ILE A 133 17.74 -6.05 -1.04
C ILE A 133 18.76 -7.19 -1.15
N TRP A 134 18.54 -8.25 -0.37
CA TRP A 134 19.39 -9.43 -0.40
C TRP A 134 19.05 -10.32 -1.59
N ARG A 135 19.96 -11.23 -1.94
CA ARG A 135 19.70 -12.22 -2.98
C ARG A 135 19.32 -13.56 -2.37
N ARG A 136 18.43 -14.29 -3.04
CA ARG A 136 18.09 -15.68 -2.69
C ARG A 136 19.33 -16.57 -2.56
N SER A 137 20.33 -16.35 -3.40
CA SER A 137 21.59 -17.11 -3.40
C SER A 137 22.39 -16.98 -2.11
N TYR A 138 22.13 -15.98 -1.26
CA TYR A 138 22.80 -15.84 0.04
C TYR A 138 22.39 -16.93 1.03
N PHE A 139 21.32 -17.68 0.73
CA PHE A 139 20.75 -18.71 1.59
C PHE A 139 20.80 -20.11 0.97
N GLU A 140 21.53 -20.32 -0.12
CA GLU A 140 21.68 -21.64 -0.78
C GLU A 140 22.21 -22.72 0.16
N SER A 141 23.07 -22.34 1.12
CA SER A 141 23.66 -23.25 2.11
C SER A 141 22.84 -23.37 3.40
N ASN A 142 21.67 -22.74 3.48
CA ASN A 142 20.80 -22.76 4.67
C ASN A 142 19.44 -23.41 4.33
N PRO A 143 19.39 -24.71 3.97
CA PRO A 143 18.19 -25.36 3.44
C PRO A 143 17.05 -25.48 4.46
N TYR A 144 17.34 -25.34 5.75
CA TYR A 144 16.36 -25.43 6.84
C TYR A 144 15.86 -24.07 7.33
N LEU A 145 16.27 -22.97 6.69
CA LEU A 145 15.85 -21.62 7.08
C LEU A 145 14.33 -21.49 6.88
N ASP A 146 13.60 -21.38 7.98
CA ASP A 146 12.14 -21.32 8.03
C ASP A 146 11.62 -19.97 8.55
N ARG A 147 12.47 -19.19 9.24
CA ARG A 147 12.13 -17.88 9.79
C ARG A 147 13.21 -16.86 9.43
N LEU A 148 12.77 -15.74 8.87
CA LEU A 148 13.64 -14.64 8.55
C LEU A 148 12.91 -13.33 8.87
N ASP A 149 13.41 -12.60 9.85
CA ASP A 149 12.83 -11.31 10.25
C ASP A 149 13.70 -10.14 9.80
N LEU A 150 13.19 -9.39 8.82
CA LEU A 150 13.82 -8.28 8.11
C LEU A 150 13.24 -6.92 8.51
N SER A 151 12.30 -6.90 9.46
CA SER A 151 11.56 -5.71 9.88
C SER A 151 12.46 -4.55 10.31
N ASP A 152 11.94 -3.33 10.28
CA ASP A 152 12.64 -2.15 10.83
C ASP A 152 14.07 -1.96 10.27
N ASN A 153 14.18 -1.96 8.96
CA ASN A 153 15.43 -1.69 8.23
C ASN A 153 15.19 -0.56 7.22
N MET A 154 16.25 -0.05 6.60
CA MET A 154 16.20 1.10 5.71
C MET A 154 16.05 0.69 4.23
N TRP A 155 15.21 -0.29 3.94
CA TRP A 155 15.11 -0.93 2.62
C TRP A 155 14.81 0.07 1.50
N ARG A 156 15.62 0.00 0.44
CA ARG A 156 15.36 0.69 -0.83
C ARG A 156 14.57 -0.22 -1.75
N CYS A 157 13.35 0.19 -2.05
CA CYS A 157 12.44 -0.54 -2.93
C CYS A 157 12.66 -0.11 -4.38
N ASP A 158 13.61 -0.76 -5.04
CA ASP A 158 13.84 -0.62 -6.49
C ASP A 158 13.07 -1.70 -7.24
N CYS A 159 11.81 -1.41 -7.57
CA CYS A 159 10.88 -2.39 -8.10
C CYS A 159 11.25 -2.93 -9.50
N VAL A 160 12.18 -2.28 -10.20
CA VAL A 160 12.67 -2.71 -11.52
C VAL A 160 13.79 -3.76 -11.37
N ASP A 161 14.39 -3.90 -10.18
CA ASP A 161 15.38 -4.92 -9.91
C ASP A 161 14.72 -6.30 -9.78
N ASP A 162 15.02 -7.19 -10.72
CA ASP A 162 14.56 -8.59 -10.72
C ASP A 162 14.92 -9.32 -9.42
N ASN A 163 16.05 -8.95 -8.78
CA ASN A 163 16.45 -9.55 -7.51
C ASN A 163 15.46 -9.22 -6.39
N MET A 164 14.81 -8.06 -6.43
CA MET A 164 13.85 -7.67 -5.39
C MET A 164 12.60 -8.53 -5.45
N PHE A 165 12.09 -8.80 -6.65
CA PHE A 165 10.94 -9.68 -6.83
C PHE A 165 11.27 -11.13 -6.45
N ASP A 166 12.38 -11.69 -6.95
CA ASP A 166 12.81 -13.05 -6.61
C ASP A 166 13.01 -13.23 -5.09
N PHE A 167 13.63 -12.25 -4.44
CA PHE A 167 13.82 -12.29 -2.99
C PHE A 167 12.50 -12.14 -2.22
N TYR A 168 11.60 -11.26 -2.67
CA TYR A 168 10.26 -11.12 -2.10
C TYR A 168 9.46 -12.43 -2.21
N GLU A 169 9.47 -13.09 -3.36
CA GLU A 169 8.83 -14.39 -3.55
C GLU A 169 9.43 -15.44 -2.62
N PHE A 170 10.76 -15.48 -2.50
CA PHE A 170 11.47 -16.42 -1.64
C PHE A 170 11.09 -16.31 -0.15
N ILE A 171 10.78 -15.11 0.34
CA ILE A 171 10.50 -14.88 1.77
C ILE A 171 9.00 -14.84 2.09
N THR A 172 8.11 -14.56 1.14
CA THR A 172 6.67 -14.37 1.40
C THR A 172 5.75 -15.48 0.86
N LEU A 173 6.16 -16.20 -0.19
CA LEU A 173 5.29 -17.18 -0.84
C LEU A 173 5.43 -18.59 -0.23
N GLU A 174 4.31 -19.31 -0.18
CA GLU A 174 4.30 -20.72 0.20
C GLU A 174 5.10 -21.58 -0.80
N PRO A 175 5.74 -22.67 -0.33
CA PRO A 175 5.79 -23.19 1.05
C PRO A 175 6.83 -22.49 1.93
N ASN A 176 7.54 -21.50 1.39
CA ASN A 176 8.76 -20.92 1.94
C ASN A 176 8.53 -19.56 2.63
N LYS A 177 7.31 -19.33 3.14
CA LYS A 177 6.92 -18.09 3.82
C LYS A 177 7.69 -17.95 5.14
N LYS A 178 8.78 -17.18 5.09
CA LYS A 178 9.71 -16.91 6.21
C LYS A 178 9.45 -15.57 6.88
N GLU A 179 8.83 -14.65 6.15
CA GLU A 179 8.55 -13.28 6.56
C GLU A 179 7.09 -12.93 6.22
N GLU A 180 6.47 -12.12 7.07
CA GLU A 180 5.15 -11.59 6.79
C GLU A 180 5.27 -10.38 5.84
N SER A 181 4.48 -10.36 4.76
CA SER A 181 4.60 -9.32 3.73
C SER A 181 4.36 -7.90 4.26
N TYR A 182 3.58 -7.74 5.33
CA TYR A 182 3.30 -6.44 5.95
C TYR A 182 4.44 -5.91 6.84
N ASN A 183 5.43 -6.73 7.18
CA ASN A 183 6.62 -6.31 7.91
C ASN A 183 7.68 -5.66 7.00
N LEU A 184 7.59 -5.90 5.70
CA LEU A 184 8.54 -5.45 4.70
C LEU A 184 8.21 -4.04 4.25
N ILE A 185 8.75 -3.04 4.94
CA ILE A 185 8.48 -1.62 4.67
C ILE A 185 9.60 -0.99 3.84
N CYS A 186 9.20 -0.11 2.91
CA CYS A 186 10.11 0.70 2.11
C CYS A 186 10.50 1.99 2.84
N ASN A 187 11.80 2.31 2.84
CA ASN A 187 12.34 3.56 3.38
C ASN A 187 12.89 4.49 2.29
N SER A 188 13.01 4.00 1.06
CA SER A 188 13.32 4.80 -0.12
C SER A 188 12.86 4.08 -1.40
N PRO A 189 12.67 4.78 -2.53
CA PRO A 189 12.68 6.24 -2.71
C PRO A 189 11.49 6.96 -2.04
N ILE A 190 11.51 8.31 -2.03
CA ILE A 190 10.58 9.16 -1.25
C ILE A 190 9.09 8.91 -1.55
N ASN A 191 8.77 8.49 -2.77
CA ASN A 191 7.41 8.25 -3.24
C ASN A 191 6.75 6.98 -2.67
N VAL A 192 7.54 6.08 -2.07
CA VAL A 192 7.06 4.79 -1.52
C VAL A 192 7.41 4.61 -0.03
N ILE A 193 7.88 5.66 0.65
CA ILE A 193 8.24 5.58 2.06
C ILE A 193 7.01 5.17 2.88
N GLY A 194 7.19 4.17 3.76
CA GLY A 194 6.16 3.67 4.66
C GLY A 194 5.18 2.68 4.01
N GLN A 195 5.26 2.47 2.70
CA GLN A 195 4.50 1.42 2.02
C GLN A 195 5.18 0.06 2.22
N THR A 196 4.41 -1.01 2.16
CA THR A 196 4.98 -2.36 2.07
C THR A 196 5.69 -2.55 0.73
N TRP A 197 6.62 -3.51 0.64
CA TRP A 197 7.30 -3.83 -0.63
C TRP A 197 6.29 -4.20 -1.72
N LEU A 198 5.26 -4.98 -1.37
CA LEU A 198 4.23 -5.39 -2.31
C LEU A 198 3.42 -4.20 -2.81
N GLU A 199 2.98 -3.31 -1.93
CA GLU A 199 2.23 -2.11 -2.33
C GLU A 199 3.07 -1.19 -3.22
N ALA A 200 4.32 -0.93 -2.82
CA ALA A 200 5.24 -0.07 -3.55
C ALA A 200 5.54 -0.59 -4.97
N CYS A 201 5.65 -1.91 -5.12
CA CYS A 201 6.08 -2.55 -6.36
C CYS A 201 4.95 -3.22 -7.15
N TYR A 202 3.71 -3.17 -6.66
CA TYR A 202 2.57 -3.92 -7.20
C TYR A 202 2.42 -3.81 -8.71
N PHE A 203 2.37 -2.59 -9.25
CA PHE A 203 2.15 -2.35 -10.67
C PHE A 203 3.37 -2.68 -11.55
N THR A 204 4.56 -2.75 -10.96
CA THR A 204 5.79 -3.13 -11.66
C THR A 204 5.88 -4.65 -11.77
N TRP A 205 5.56 -5.36 -10.68
CA TRP A 205 5.56 -6.82 -10.64
C TRP A 205 4.34 -7.43 -11.35
N ASN A 206 3.20 -6.72 -11.41
CA ASN A 206 1.97 -7.17 -12.08
C ASN A 206 1.54 -6.22 -13.23
N PRO A 207 2.29 -6.18 -14.35
CA PRO A 207 2.04 -5.22 -15.43
C PRO A 207 0.72 -5.44 -16.19
N THR A 208 0.20 -6.67 -16.21
CA THR A 208 -1.06 -7.01 -16.90
C THR A 208 -2.28 -6.34 -16.27
N GLU A 209 -2.28 -6.16 -14.95
CA GLU A 209 -3.34 -5.44 -14.25
C GLU A 209 -3.32 -3.94 -14.52
N LYS A 210 -2.13 -3.37 -14.72
CA LYS A 210 -1.96 -1.96 -15.09
C LYS A 210 -2.61 -1.66 -16.46
N ALA A 211 -2.47 -2.57 -17.42
CA ALA A 211 -3.07 -2.44 -18.75
C ALA A 211 -4.60 -2.54 -18.69
N GLY A 212 -5.14 -3.54 -17.99
CA GLY A 212 -6.59 -3.72 -17.87
C GLY A 212 -7.28 -2.52 -17.20
N ASN A 213 -6.65 -1.90 -16.21
CA ASN A 213 -7.21 -0.73 -15.54
C ASN A 213 -7.21 0.53 -16.44
N MET A 214 -6.17 0.71 -17.25
CA MET A 214 -6.11 1.80 -18.24
C MET A 214 -7.20 1.65 -19.30
N ASP A 215 -7.38 0.44 -19.84
CA ASP A 215 -8.40 0.17 -20.86
C ASP A 215 -9.82 0.43 -20.33
N ASN A 216 -10.10 0.03 -19.08
CA ASN A 216 -11.37 0.30 -18.43
C ASN A 216 -11.63 1.80 -18.28
N ILE A 217 -10.65 2.57 -17.78
CA ILE A 217 -10.78 4.03 -17.60
C ILE A 217 -11.03 4.72 -18.96
N VAL A 218 -10.27 4.34 -19.99
CA VAL A 218 -10.44 4.88 -21.35
C VAL A 218 -11.84 4.57 -21.87
N TRP A 219 -12.33 3.34 -21.69
CA TRP A 219 -13.66 2.95 -22.12
C TRP A 219 -14.78 3.72 -21.38
N PHE A 220 -14.65 3.92 -20.06
CA PHE A 220 -15.56 4.76 -19.28
C PHE A 220 -15.61 6.21 -19.78
N CYS A 221 -14.45 6.80 -20.07
CA CYS A 221 -14.36 8.15 -20.63
C CYS A 221 -15.07 8.24 -22.00
N ILE A 222 -14.89 7.25 -22.87
CA ILE A 222 -15.56 7.20 -24.18
C ILE A 222 -17.08 7.14 -24.00
N VAL A 223 -17.59 6.26 -23.14
CA VAL A 223 -19.03 6.12 -22.88
C VAL A 223 -19.62 7.42 -22.32
N MET A 224 -18.92 8.07 -21.40
CA MET A 224 -19.35 9.36 -20.84
C MET A 224 -19.42 10.45 -21.93
N ILE A 225 -18.41 10.55 -22.79
CA ILE A 225 -18.38 11.53 -23.89
C ILE A 225 -19.52 11.26 -24.88
N VAL A 226 -19.73 10.01 -25.30
CA VAL A 226 -20.82 9.64 -26.22
C VAL A 226 -22.18 9.96 -25.59
N GLY A 227 -22.37 9.66 -24.30
CA GLY A 227 -23.58 10.01 -23.56
C GLY A 227 -23.84 11.52 -23.55
N LEU A 228 -22.82 12.34 -23.28
CA LEU A 228 -22.92 13.80 -23.31
C LEU A 228 -23.29 14.32 -24.70
N VAL A 229 -22.69 13.78 -25.76
CA VAL A 229 -23.01 14.16 -27.15
C VAL A 229 -24.46 13.79 -27.49
N LEU A 230 -24.92 12.59 -27.13
CA LEU A 230 -26.31 12.17 -27.35
C LEU A 230 -27.29 13.04 -26.58
N CYS A 231 -27.02 13.34 -25.31
CA CYS A 231 -27.83 14.28 -24.52
C CYS A 231 -27.87 15.66 -25.17
N PHE A 232 -26.74 16.18 -25.65
CA PHE A 232 -26.68 17.46 -26.34
C PHE A 232 -27.52 17.47 -27.62
N VAL A 233 -27.43 16.42 -28.45
CA VAL A 233 -28.24 16.28 -29.66
C VAL A 233 -29.72 16.19 -29.33
N LEU A 234 -30.10 15.39 -28.32
CA LEU A 234 -31.49 15.25 -27.87
C LEU A 234 -32.05 16.56 -27.35
N VAL A 235 -31.34 17.26 -26.47
CA VAL A 235 -31.77 18.57 -25.92
C VAL A 235 -31.96 19.58 -27.05
N ASN A 236 -31.02 19.65 -27.99
CA ASN A 236 -31.16 20.54 -29.14
C ASN A 236 -32.30 20.12 -30.08
N GLY A 237 -32.53 18.82 -30.27
CA GLY A 237 -33.64 18.28 -31.03
C GLY A 237 -34.99 18.62 -30.42
N VAL A 238 -35.16 18.41 -29.10
CA VAL A 238 -36.36 18.79 -28.34
C VAL A 238 -36.55 20.30 -28.39
N ARG A 239 -35.49 21.10 -28.18
CA ARG A 239 -35.57 22.56 -28.26
C ARG A 239 -36.01 23.03 -29.66
N ARG A 240 -35.49 22.43 -30.73
CA ARG A 240 -35.94 22.71 -32.12
C ARG A 240 -37.40 22.30 -32.34
N SER A 241 -37.79 21.12 -31.87
CA SER A 241 -39.17 20.62 -31.98
C SER A 241 -40.16 21.52 -31.23
N MET A 242 -39.84 21.89 -29.98
CA MET A 242 -40.62 22.81 -29.16
C MET A 242 -40.75 24.19 -29.82
N LYS A 243 -39.67 24.73 -30.38
CA LYS A 243 -39.73 26.00 -31.15
C LYS A 243 -40.67 25.90 -32.35
N ARG A 244 -40.61 24.79 -33.11
CA ARG A 244 -41.53 24.55 -34.25
C ARG A 244 -42.99 24.46 -33.79
N ARG A 245 -43.26 23.72 -32.71
CA ARG A 245 -44.61 23.60 -32.13
C ARG A 245 -45.15 24.93 -31.59
N LEU A 246 -44.30 25.72 -30.93
CA LEU A 246 -44.71 27.04 -30.43
C LEU A 246 -45.05 27.99 -31.58
N ALA A 247 -44.23 27.99 -32.64
CA ALA A 247 -44.48 28.78 -33.84
C ALA A 247 -45.78 28.36 -34.55
N SER A 248 -46.08 27.05 -34.64
CA SER A 248 -47.34 26.60 -35.24
C SER A 248 -48.57 27.01 -34.41
N ILE A 249 -48.49 26.92 -33.07
CA ILE A 249 -49.56 27.37 -32.17
C ILE A 249 -49.78 28.89 -32.27
N GLN A 250 -48.70 29.68 -32.34
CA GLN A 250 -48.79 31.13 -32.53
C GLN A 250 -49.46 31.49 -33.85
N ALA A 251 -49.05 30.85 -34.95
CA ALA A 251 -49.65 31.07 -36.27
C ALA A 251 -51.15 30.72 -36.30
N GLU A 252 -51.56 29.66 -35.59
CA GLU A 252 -52.97 29.27 -35.51
C GLU A 252 -53.80 30.27 -34.70
N ARG A 253 -53.27 30.78 -33.58
CA ARG A 253 -53.92 31.84 -32.80
C ARG A 253 -54.06 33.14 -33.58
N GLU A 254 -53.06 33.51 -34.36
CA GLU A 254 -53.12 34.69 -35.23
C GLU A 254 -54.22 34.56 -36.28
N ARG A 255 -54.34 33.40 -36.94
CA ARG A 255 -55.43 33.12 -37.89
C ARG A 255 -56.80 33.19 -37.23
N GLN A 256 -56.96 32.60 -36.04
CA GLN A 256 -58.22 32.68 -35.28
C GLN A 256 -58.57 34.11 -34.89
N ALA A 257 -57.59 34.90 -34.45
CA ALA A 257 -57.78 36.31 -34.11
C ALA A 257 -58.15 37.15 -35.33
N GLU A 258 -57.56 36.88 -36.49
CA GLU A 258 -57.88 37.54 -37.75
C GLU A 258 -59.31 37.21 -38.22
N GLN A 259 -59.69 35.92 -38.23
CA GLN A 259 -61.06 35.49 -38.52
C GLN A 259 -62.09 36.09 -37.56
N ALA A 260 -61.76 36.18 -36.27
CA ALA A 260 -62.64 36.81 -35.27
C ALA A 260 -62.81 38.32 -35.53
N ARG A 261 -61.74 39.03 -35.91
CA ARG A 261 -61.79 40.45 -36.30
C ARG A 261 -62.65 40.66 -37.54
N ASP A 262 -62.52 39.82 -38.56
CA ASP A 262 -63.33 39.94 -39.78
C ASP A 262 -64.81 39.66 -39.53
N ARG A 263 -65.14 38.66 -38.71
CA ARG A 263 -66.53 38.44 -38.25
C ARG A 263 -67.09 39.65 -37.50
N LEU A 264 -66.31 40.25 -36.60
CA LEU A 264 -66.72 41.45 -35.87
C LEU A 264 -66.97 42.63 -36.81
N ARG A 265 -66.13 42.79 -37.85
CA ARG A 265 -66.34 43.81 -38.90
C ARG A 265 -67.64 43.59 -39.66
N GLN A 266 -67.92 42.36 -40.09
CA GLN A 266 -69.17 42.03 -40.79
C GLN A 266 -70.40 42.31 -39.91
N LEU A 267 -70.36 41.90 -38.64
CA LEU A 267 -71.43 42.18 -37.67
C LEU A 267 -71.63 43.68 -37.44
N ARG A 268 -70.55 44.47 -37.38
CA ARG A 268 -70.65 45.94 -37.29
C ARG A 268 -71.35 46.54 -38.51
N ILE A 269 -70.96 46.14 -39.72
CA ILE A 269 -71.57 46.63 -40.96
C ILE A 269 -73.06 46.27 -41.00
N GLN A 270 -73.41 45.04 -40.59
CA GLN A 270 -74.80 44.60 -40.53
C GLN A 270 -75.61 45.40 -39.50
N ALA A 271 -75.06 45.65 -38.31
CA ALA A 271 -75.70 46.49 -37.30
C ALA A 271 -75.86 47.95 -37.74
N GLU A 272 -74.89 48.51 -38.46
CA GLU A 272 -75.01 49.84 -39.07
C GLU A 272 -76.11 49.89 -40.16
N GLN A 273 -76.22 48.85 -40.99
CA GLN A 273 -77.30 48.72 -41.97
C GLN A 273 -78.68 48.57 -41.31
N GLU A 274 -78.80 47.74 -40.27
CA GLU A 274 -80.04 47.60 -39.51
C GLU A 274 -80.42 48.90 -38.80
N ALA A 275 -79.45 49.64 -38.26
CA ALA A 275 -79.69 50.96 -37.68
C ALA A 275 -80.16 51.98 -38.73
N LEU A 276 -79.61 51.94 -39.95
CA LEU A 276 -80.04 52.75 -41.10
C LEU A 276 -81.44 52.37 -41.63
N CYS A 277 -81.83 51.10 -41.59
CA CYS A 277 -83.18 50.66 -41.95
C CYS A 277 -84.21 50.96 -40.85
N ASN A 278 -83.80 50.94 -39.58
CA ASN A 278 -84.64 51.22 -38.42
C ASN A 278 -84.59 52.68 -37.96
N THR A 279 -83.97 53.59 -38.74
CA THR A 279 -84.11 55.03 -38.47
C THR A 279 -85.58 55.39 -38.57
N PRO A 280 -86.19 56.01 -37.52
CA PRO A 280 -87.58 56.42 -37.58
C PRO A 280 -87.79 57.35 -38.78
N ASP A 281 -88.88 57.14 -39.53
CA ASP A 281 -89.28 58.04 -40.61
C ASP A 281 -89.43 59.45 -40.02
N PRO A 282 -88.78 60.50 -40.58
CA PRO A 282 -88.93 61.86 -40.09
C PRO A 282 -90.38 62.38 -40.07
N ARG A 283 -91.35 61.64 -40.63
CA ARG A 283 -92.79 61.91 -40.55
C ARG A 283 -93.48 61.35 -39.29
N ASP A 284 -92.87 60.41 -38.58
CA ASP A 284 -93.40 59.83 -37.32
C ASP A 284 -92.98 60.62 -36.06
N LEU A 285 -92.20 61.70 -36.24
CA LEU A 285 -91.77 62.64 -35.17
C LEU A 285 -92.73 63.82 -34.97
N ILE A 286 -93.89 63.83 -35.63
CA ILE A 286 -94.91 64.86 -35.45
C ILE A 286 -95.85 64.44 -34.31
N ALA A 287 -95.58 64.93 -33.11
CA ALA A 287 -96.53 64.89 -32.01
C ALA A 287 -97.81 65.66 -32.42
N PRO A 288 -99.02 65.12 -32.14
CA PRO A 288 -100.26 65.79 -32.50
C PRO A 288 -100.42 67.14 -31.77
N PRO A 289 -100.93 68.18 -32.45
CA PRO A 289 -101.08 69.50 -31.86
C PRO A 289 -102.14 69.50 -30.73
N SER A 290 -101.77 70.17 -29.64
CA SER A 290 -102.56 70.40 -28.43
C SER A 290 -103.49 71.60 -28.61
N TYR A 291 -104.79 71.34 -28.42
CA TYR A 291 -105.94 72.17 -27.96
C TYR A 291 -106.06 73.65 -28.33
N ASP A 292 -107.26 74.03 -28.81
CA ASP A 292 -108.11 75.08 -28.22
C ASP A 292 -109.60 74.89 -28.61
N GLU A 293 -110.48 75.14 -27.62
CA GLU A 293 -111.97 75.14 -27.53
C GLU A 293 -112.77 73.81 -27.58
#